data_AF-A0A2W6BMT9-F1
#
_entry.id   AF-A0A2W6BMT9-F1
#
_cell.length_a   1.000
_cell.length_b   1.000
_cell.length_c   1.000
_cell.angle_alpha   90.00
_cell.angle_beta   90.00
_cell.angle_gamma   90.00
#
_symmetry.space_group_name_H-M   'P 1'
#
loop_
_entity.id
_entity.type
_entity.pdbx_description
1 polymer ?
#
loop_
_entity_poly.entity_id
_entity_poly.type
_entity_poly.pdbx_seq_one_letter_code
_entity_poly.pdbx_strand_id
1 'polypeptide(L)'
;MERWRAEGRVGKQHFNLAVFRCERWPILNWGIACGSSGLLVIDVDPEGMASWRDLVERLALSPTRTVRTGSGGEHAYFLAPDGLALGNRTGDLPAGIHVRGSGGYVIAPGSLHKSGHYYTWKDRNPIAPFPPALLTTLSPPEPPRAPHHPVFGSQASERRVYVDGTSIAEGARNEGLFRVACGFRGRGLEDNELIDSLHAANRSRCRPPLPDYEVEKIAQSGLRYERGS
;
A
#
# COMPACT_ATOMS: atom_id res chain seq x y z
N MET A 1 -19.22 -5.89 29.96
CA MET A 1 -18.86 -5.97 28.53
C MET A 1 -19.17 -4.61 27.92
N GLU A 2 -18.16 -3.76 27.74
CA GLU A 2 -18.38 -2.39 27.24
C GLU A 2 -18.60 -2.41 25.73
N ARG A 3 -19.82 -2.09 25.32
CA ARG A 3 -20.17 -1.79 23.94
C ARG A 3 -19.69 -0.38 23.66
N TRP A 4 -18.71 -0.22 22.77
CA TRP A 4 -18.26 1.10 22.39
C TRP A 4 -18.47 1.39 20.90
N ARG A 5 -19.10 2.54 20.60
CA ARG A 5 -19.27 3.12 19.27
C ARG A 5 -18.36 4.35 19.18
N ALA A 6 -17.50 4.40 18.16
CA ALA A 6 -16.81 5.63 17.78
C ALA A 6 -17.58 6.27 16.62
N GLU A 7 -17.96 7.53 16.76
CA GLU A 7 -18.63 8.30 15.72
C GLU A 7 -17.63 9.28 15.09
N GLY A 8 -17.55 9.32 13.76
CA GLY A 8 -16.73 10.27 13.00
C GLY A 8 -17.40 10.65 11.69
N ARG A 9 -17.22 11.90 11.26
CA ARG A 9 -17.84 12.48 10.05
C ARG A 9 -16.77 12.84 9.02
N VAL A 10 -17.07 12.57 7.74
CA VAL A 10 -16.41 13.20 6.57
C VAL A 10 -17.50 13.61 5.60
N GLY A 11 -17.71 14.92 5.45
CA GLY A 11 -18.82 15.45 4.64
C GLY A 11 -20.20 14.96 5.12
N LYS A 12 -21.04 14.48 4.19
CA LYS A 12 -22.40 13.96 4.45
C LYS A 12 -22.45 12.46 4.76
N GLN A 13 -21.32 11.75 4.74
CA GLN A 13 -21.27 10.30 4.94
C GLN A 13 -20.81 9.97 6.37
N HIS A 14 -21.64 9.21 7.08
CA HIS A 14 -21.32 8.65 8.40
C HIS A 14 -20.53 7.34 8.19
N PHE A 15 -19.27 7.28 8.62
CA PHE A 15 -18.55 6.01 8.67
C PHE A 15 -18.52 5.51 10.11
N ASN A 16 -19.32 4.48 10.37
CA ASN A 16 -19.29 3.75 11.62
C ASN A 16 -18.26 2.63 11.48
N LEU A 17 -17.04 2.81 11.98
CA LEU A 17 -16.15 1.67 12.17
C LEU A 17 -16.56 0.94 13.45
N ALA A 18 -17.65 0.18 13.34
CA ALA A 18 -18.08 -0.72 14.39
C ALA A 18 -17.33 -2.04 14.23
N VAL A 19 -16.50 -2.37 15.21
CA VAL A 19 -15.84 -3.67 15.30
C VAL A 19 -16.85 -4.63 15.91
N PHE A 20 -17.33 -5.57 15.12
CA PHE A 20 -18.26 -6.62 15.57
C PHE A 20 -17.51 -7.93 15.73
N ARG A 21 -17.67 -8.58 16.89
CA ARG A 21 -17.29 -9.98 17.05
C ARG A 21 -18.42 -10.85 16.51
N CYS A 22 -18.17 -11.61 15.45
CA CYS A 22 -19.15 -12.59 14.98
C CYS A 22 -19.23 -13.76 15.97
N GLU A 23 -20.38 -13.93 16.61
CA GLU A 23 -20.62 -15.04 17.55
C GLU A 23 -20.51 -16.40 16.88
N ARG A 24 -20.75 -16.46 15.56
CA ARG A 24 -20.62 -17.68 14.76
C ARG A 24 -19.16 -18.10 14.54
N TRP A 25 -18.22 -17.16 14.60
CA TRP A 25 -16.79 -17.40 14.34
C TRP A 25 -15.92 -16.69 15.39
N PRO A 26 -16.03 -17.08 16.67
CA PRO A 26 -15.50 -16.29 17.79
C PRO A 26 -13.97 -16.30 17.90
N ILE A 27 -13.30 -17.14 17.10
CA ILE A 27 -11.84 -17.35 17.07
C ILE A 27 -11.16 -16.69 15.87
N LEU A 28 -11.92 -16.11 14.92
CA LEU A 28 -11.34 -15.49 13.73
C LEU A 28 -10.96 -14.03 13.99
N ASN A 29 -9.83 -13.64 13.39
CA ASN A 29 -9.41 -12.25 13.30
C ASN A 29 -10.10 -11.54 12.13
N TRP A 30 -10.18 -10.23 12.24
CA TRP A 30 -10.88 -9.37 11.28
C TRP A 30 -9.91 -8.42 10.61
N GLY A 31 -10.07 -8.22 9.30
CA GLY A 31 -9.30 -7.25 8.53
C GLY A 31 -10.15 -6.04 8.14
N ILE A 32 -9.53 -4.86 8.09
CA ILE A 32 -10.11 -3.64 7.53
C ILE A 32 -9.43 -3.38 6.19
N ALA A 33 -10.15 -3.56 5.09
CA ALA A 33 -9.69 -3.19 3.76
C ALA A 33 -9.60 -1.65 3.66
N CYS A 34 -8.38 -1.12 3.58
CA CYS A 34 -8.11 0.31 3.78
C CYS A 34 -8.70 1.16 2.65
N GLY A 35 -8.29 0.89 1.41
CA GLY A 35 -8.75 1.67 0.25
C GLY A 35 -10.26 1.66 0.04
N SER A 36 -10.93 0.49 0.16
CA SER A 36 -12.39 0.39 0.00
C SER A 36 -13.17 1.04 1.14
N SER A 37 -12.52 1.31 2.27
CA SER A 37 -13.10 2.03 3.41
C SER A 37 -12.81 3.54 3.36
N GLY A 38 -12.14 4.04 2.32
CA GLY A 38 -11.70 5.43 2.24
C GLY A 38 -10.60 5.77 3.25
N LEU A 39 -9.79 4.78 3.64
CA LEU A 39 -8.77 4.91 4.67
C LEU A 39 -7.36 4.79 4.10
N LEU A 40 -6.46 5.57 4.68
CA LEU A 40 -5.03 5.35 4.66
C LEU A 40 -4.56 5.09 6.08
N VAL A 41 -3.82 4.01 6.30
CA VAL A 41 -3.34 3.64 7.63
C VAL A 41 -1.83 3.66 7.63
N ILE A 42 -1.24 4.39 8.58
CA ILE A 42 0.18 4.28 8.90
C ILE A 42 0.34 3.13 9.89
N ASP A 43 0.96 2.05 9.41
CA ASP A 43 1.25 0.81 10.13
C ASP A 43 2.69 0.86 10.63
N VAL A 44 2.84 1.00 11.94
CA VAL A 44 4.11 1.25 12.63
C VAL A 44 4.48 0.01 13.43
N ASP A 45 5.57 -0.65 13.05
CA ASP A 45 6.14 -1.75 13.81
C ASP A 45 6.90 -1.24 15.04
N PRO A 46 7.15 -2.08 16.07
CA PRO A 46 7.85 -1.67 17.30
C PRO A 46 9.17 -0.92 17.05
N GLU A 47 9.95 -1.36 16.06
CA GLU A 47 11.21 -0.74 15.65
C GLU A 47 11.04 0.66 15.04
N GLY A 48 9.89 0.95 14.43
CA GLY A 48 9.58 2.24 13.81
C GLY A 48 8.98 3.27 14.78
N MET A 49 8.65 2.87 16.02
CA MET A 49 7.91 3.70 16.97
C MET A 49 8.62 4.99 17.35
N ALA A 50 9.95 4.97 17.50
CA ALA A 50 10.72 6.18 17.82
C ALA A 50 10.67 7.17 16.65
N SER A 51 10.99 6.71 15.44
CA SER A 51 10.94 7.54 14.23
C SER A 51 9.54 8.05 13.91
N TRP A 52 8.49 7.27 14.23
CA TRP A 52 7.11 7.71 14.07
C TRP A 52 6.78 8.86 15.02
N ARG A 53 7.20 8.79 16.29
CA ARG A 53 7.01 9.90 17.24
C ARG A 53 7.72 11.17 16.78
N ASP A 54 8.97 11.04 16.33
CA ASP A 54 9.74 12.16 15.80
C ASP A 54 9.05 12.78 14.58
N LEU A 55 8.48 11.96 13.69
CA LEU A 55 7.77 12.43 12.51
C LEU A 55 6.45 13.15 12.87
N VAL A 56 5.70 12.60 13.83
CA VAL A 56 4.48 13.21 14.37
C VAL A 56 4.78 14.58 14.96
N GLU A 57 5.85 14.70 15.75
CA GLU A 57 6.26 15.97 16.36
C GLU A 57 6.79 16.96 15.32
N ARG A 58 7.74 16.54 14.48
CA ARG A 58 8.38 17.40 13.47
C ARG A 58 7.39 17.94 12.44
N LEU A 59 6.39 17.15 12.06
CA LEU A 59 5.37 17.55 11.09
C LEU A 59 4.09 18.08 11.75
N ALA A 60 4.06 18.17 13.08
CA ALA A 60 2.89 18.59 13.86
C ALA A 60 1.60 17.86 13.44
N LEU A 61 1.68 16.53 13.29
CA LEU A 61 0.55 15.73 12.82
C LEU A 61 -0.60 15.80 13.83
N SER A 62 -1.81 16.03 13.31
CA SER A 62 -3.00 16.01 14.16
C SER A 62 -3.19 14.63 14.78
N PRO A 63 -3.54 14.54 16.08
CA PRO A 63 -3.92 13.29 16.69
C PRO A 63 -5.04 12.63 15.89
N THR A 64 -4.90 11.33 15.65
CA THR A 64 -5.87 10.56 14.91
C THR A 64 -6.21 9.27 15.65
N ARG A 65 -7.28 8.61 15.23
CA ARG A 65 -7.69 7.31 15.76
C ARG A 65 -6.56 6.29 15.61
N THR A 66 -6.12 5.72 16.72
CA THR A 66 -5.00 4.77 16.72
C THR A 66 -5.35 3.44 17.38
N VAL A 67 -4.80 2.36 16.83
CA VAL A 67 -4.85 0.99 17.39
C VAL A 67 -3.46 0.61 17.85
N ARG A 68 -3.35 0.02 19.04
CA ARG A 68 -2.15 -0.72 19.46
C ARG A 68 -2.23 -2.13 18.90
N THR A 69 -1.18 -2.56 18.21
CA THR A 69 -1.09 -3.92 17.66
C THR A 69 -0.64 -4.90 18.73
N GLY A 70 -0.91 -6.19 18.53
CA GLY A 70 -0.45 -7.22 19.48
C GLY A 70 1.06 -7.47 19.46
N SER A 71 1.78 -7.00 18.43
CA SER A 71 3.25 -7.02 18.37
C SER A 71 3.90 -5.87 19.15
N GLY A 72 3.13 -4.87 19.60
CA GLY A 72 3.64 -3.69 20.30
C GLY A 72 3.80 -2.43 19.44
N GLY A 73 3.40 -2.51 18.17
CA GLY A 73 3.32 -1.39 17.23
C GLY A 73 1.98 -0.66 17.25
N GLU A 74 1.72 0.16 16.23
CA GLU A 74 0.50 0.95 16.10
C GLU A 74 -0.06 0.99 14.68
N HIS A 75 -1.38 1.12 14.55
CA HIS A 75 -2.05 1.50 13.31
C HIS A 75 -2.69 2.87 13.51
N ALA A 76 -2.16 3.91 12.87
CA ALA A 76 -2.73 5.26 12.89
C ALA A 76 -3.61 5.47 11.63
N TYR A 77 -4.91 5.66 11.85
CA TYR A 77 -5.91 5.68 10.79
C TYR A 77 -6.11 7.11 10.29
N PHE A 78 -6.18 7.30 8.99
CA PHE A 78 -6.47 8.58 8.36
C PHE A 78 -7.48 8.42 7.24
N LEU A 79 -8.19 9.49 6.93
CA LEU A 79 -9.10 9.55 5.78
C LEU A 79 -8.27 9.79 4.51
N ALA A 80 -8.48 8.94 3.52
CA ALA A 80 -7.85 9.11 2.21
C ALA A 80 -8.36 10.40 1.56
N PRO A 81 -7.48 11.25 0.98
CA PRO A 81 -7.91 12.40 0.19
C PRO A 81 -8.70 11.94 -1.05
N ASP A 82 -9.72 12.71 -1.44
CA ASP A 82 -10.51 12.42 -2.63
C ASP A 82 -9.63 12.33 -3.89
N GLY A 83 -9.86 11.31 -4.71
CA GLY A 83 -9.11 11.09 -5.95
C GLY A 83 -7.67 10.56 -5.76
N LEU A 84 -7.19 10.40 -4.53
CA LEU A 84 -5.85 9.88 -4.25
C LEU A 84 -5.90 8.40 -3.85
N ALA A 85 -5.53 7.51 -4.77
CA ALA A 85 -5.37 6.08 -4.51
C ALA A 85 -3.92 5.73 -4.19
N LEU A 86 -3.44 6.03 -2.97
CA LEU A 86 -2.17 5.48 -2.51
C LEU A 86 -2.33 3.98 -2.27
N GLY A 87 -1.46 3.17 -2.89
CA GLY A 87 -1.39 1.73 -2.65
C GLY A 87 -0.66 1.39 -1.35
N ASN A 88 -0.37 0.11 -1.15
CA ASN A 88 0.53 -0.33 -0.09
C ASN A 88 1.96 0.09 -0.42
N ARG A 89 2.58 0.87 0.46
CA ARG A 89 3.95 1.37 0.24
C ARG A 89 4.74 1.30 1.54
N THR A 90 6.02 0.96 1.41
CA THR A 90 7.04 1.21 2.45
C THR A 90 7.78 2.52 2.19
N GLY A 91 7.50 3.19 1.06
CA GLY A 91 8.36 4.22 0.45
C GLY A 91 8.71 5.37 1.38
N ASP A 92 10.00 5.75 1.34
CA ASP A 92 10.73 6.88 1.97
C ASP A 92 10.47 7.21 3.45
N LEU A 93 9.58 6.49 4.10
CA LEU A 93 9.42 6.55 5.55
C LEU A 93 10.57 5.80 6.25
N PRO A 94 10.92 6.21 7.48
CA PRO A 94 11.84 5.47 8.32
C PRO A 94 11.47 3.99 8.42
N ALA A 95 12.48 3.13 8.61
CA ALA A 95 12.29 1.69 8.75
C ALA A 95 11.23 1.37 9.83
N GLY A 96 10.39 0.36 9.56
CA GLY A 96 9.30 -0.05 10.45
C GLY A 96 8.06 0.86 10.37
N ILE A 97 7.95 1.72 9.35
CA ILE A 97 6.76 2.53 9.10
C ILE A 97 6.25 2.24 7.68
N HIS A 98 5.00 1.81 7.58
CA HIS A 98 4.37 1.38 6.34
C HIS A 98 3.06 2.12 6.10
N VAL A 99 2.75 2.39 4.83
CA VAL A 99 1.45 2.93 4.40
C VAL A 99 0.59 1.79 3.87
N ARG A 100 -0.63 1.68 4.40
CA ARG A 100 -1.67 0.74 3.94
C ARG A 100 -2.82 1.52 3.32
N GLY A 101 -3.11 1.24 2.05
CA GLY A 101 -4.11 1.98 1.28
C GLY A 101 -4.88 1.08 0.33
N SER A 102 -4.97 1.46 -0.94
CA SER A 102 -5.62 0.65 -1.97
C SER A 102 -4.97 -0.73 -2.11
N GLY A 103 -5.80 -1.79 -2.08
CA GLY A 103 -5.35 -3.18 -2.05
C GLY A 103 -4.73 -3.64 -0.73
N GLY A 104 -4.68 -2.75 0.28
CA GLY A 104 -4.19 -3.04 1.63
C GLY A 104 -5.27 -3.36 2.63
N TYR A 105 -4.86 -4.06 3.69
CA TYR A 105 -5.66 -4.21 4.88
C TYR A 105 -4.80 -4.10 6.14
N VAL A 106 -5.45 -3.79 7.25
CA VAL A 106 -4.88 -3.90 8.60
C VAL A 106 -5.78 -4.79 9.46
N ILE A 107 -5.23 -5.33 10.55
CA ILE A 107 -6.01 -6.14 11.48
C ILE A 107 -6.83 -5.23 12.39
N ALA A 108 -8.13 -5.51 12.48
CA ALA A 108 -9.07 -4.74 13.26
C ALA A 108 -8.85 -4.96 14.77
N PRO A 109 -9.15 -3.94 15.61
CA PRO A 109 -9.23 -4.11 17.06
C PRO A 109 -10.13 -5.27 17.47
N GLY A 110 -9.89 -5.85 18.64
CA GLY A 110 -10.58 -7.06 19.11
C GLY A 110 -10.06 -8.37 18.52
N SER A 111 -9.21 -8.32 17.48
CA SER A 111 -8.51 -9.49 16.94
C SER A 111 -7.36 -9.91 17.86
N LEU A 112 -7.03 -11.20 17.88
CA LEU A 112 -5.95 -11.79 18.67
C LEU A 112 -4.69 -11.96 17.81
N HIS A 113 -3.60 -11.30 18.18
CA HIS A 113 -2.30 -11.48 17.52
C HIS A 113 -1.67 -12.81 17.97
N LYS A 114 -0.77 -13.37 17.14
CA LYS A 114 -0.02 -14.60 17.46
C LYS A 114 0.80 -14.54 18.75
N SER A 115 1.10 -13.33 19.24
CA SER A 115 1.76 -13.12 20.55
C SER A 115 0.85 -13.39 21.74
N GLY A 116 -0.45 -13.58 21.54
CA GLY A 116 -1.45 -13.69 22.61
C GLY A 116 -2.06 -12.35 23.04
N HIS A 117 -1.58 -11.23 22.50
CA HIS A 117 -2.14 -9.90 22.78
C HIS A 117 -3.19 -9.49 21.76
N TYR A 118 -4.22 -8.78 22.21
CA TYR A 118 -5.26 -8.25 21.34
C TYR A 118 -4.85 -6.93 20.68
N TYR A 119 -5.30 -6.73 19.45
CA TYR A 119 -5.34 -5.41 18.83
C TYR A 119 -6.36 -4.57 19.61
N THR A 120 -5.98 -3.40 20.10
CA THR A 120 -6.84 -2.59 20.98
C THR A 120 -6.83 -1.13 20.59
N TRP A 121 -7.94 -0.42 20.77
CA TRP A 121 -7.95 1.03 20.59
C TRP A 121 -7.00 1.67 21.60
N LYS A 122 -6.06 2.47 21.11
CA LYS A 122 -5.14 3.25 21.95
C LYS A 122 -5.82 4.52 22.47
N ASP A 123 -6.70 5.11 21.67
CA ASP A 123 -7.32 6.40 21.95
C ASP A 123 -8.78 6.49 21.46
N ARG A 124 -9.36 7.66 21.68
CA ARG A 124 -10.73 8.02 21.30
C ARG A 124 -10.83 9.15 20.27
N ASN A 125 -9.76 9.44 19.56
CA ASN A 125 -9.68 10.56 18.62
C ASN A 125 -10.57 10.32 17.38
N PRO A 126 -11.10 11.36 16.73
CA PRO A 126 -11.68 11.18 15.40
C PRO A 126 -10.60 10.67 14.41
N ILE A 127 -11.03 10.03 13.31
CA ILE A 127 -10.12 9.75 12.21
C ILE A 127 -9.83 11.09 11.52
N ALA A 128 -8.58 11.53 11.55
CA ALA A 128 -8.14 12.78 10.94
C ALA A 128 -7.97 12.63 9.42
N PRO A 129 -8.04 13.73 8.65
CA PRO A 129 -7.61 13.75 7.25
C PRO A 129 -6.16 13.30 7.11
N PHE A 130 -5.81 12.60 6.02
CA PHE A 130 -4.41 12.25 5.76
C PHE A 130 -3.57 13.53 5.61
N PRO A 131 -2.49 13.69 6.39
CA PRO A 131 -1.76 14.94 6.44
C PRO A 131 -0.98 15.16 5.13
N PRO A 132 -1.16 16.30 4.45
CA PRO A 132 -0.43 16.61 3.21
C PRO A 132 1.09 16.57 3.39
N ALA A 133 1.60 16.91 4.58
CA ALA A 133 3.02 16.85 4.90
C ALA A 133 3.63 15.44 4.74
N LEU A 134 2.85 14.37 5.02
CA LEU A 134 3.30 13.00 4.76
C LEU A 134 3.28 12.66 3.26
N LEU A 135 2.40 13.25 2.45
CA LEU A 135 2.40 13.04 1.00
C LEU A 135 3.71 13.50 0.35
N THR A 136 4.27 14.61 0.84
CA THR A 136 5.56 15.13 0.38
C THR A 136 6.71 14.16 0.71
N THR A 137 6.64 13.47 1.85
CA THR A 137 7.63 12.44 2.23
C THR A 137 7.45 11.14 1.44
N LEU A 138 6.26 10.90 0.89
CA LEU A 138 5.90 9.70 0.12
C LEU A 138 6.02 9.88 -1.39
N SER A 139 6.36 11.09 -1.84
CA SER A 139 6.64 11.41 -3.24
C SER A 139 8.14 11.24 -3.46
N PRO A 140 8.59 10.54 -4.53
CA PRO A 140 10.02 10.42 -4.79
C PRO A 140 10.63 11.83 -4.92
N PRO A 141 11.88 12.04 -4.47
CA PRO A 141 12.56 13.31 -4.70
C PRO A 141 12.51 13.65 -6.19
N GLU A 142 12.25 14.93 -6.51
CA GLU A 142 12.34 15.42 -7.89
C GLU A 142 13.71 15.00 -8.44
N PRO A 143 13.79 14.30 -9.59
CA PRO A 143 15.07 13.88 -10.12
C PRO A 143 15.96 15.13 -10.29
N PRO A 144 17.26 15.06 -9.95
CA PRO A 144 18.15 16.18 -10.15
C PRO A 144 18.00 16.65 -11.60
N ARG A 145 17.71 17.94 -11.80
CA ARG A 145 17.67 18.54 -13.14
C ARG A 145 19.02 18.27 -13.78
N ALA A 146 19.05 17.33 -14.73
CA ALA A 146 20.26 17.04 -15.48
C ALA A 146 20.69 18.34 -16.19
N PRO A 147 21.99 18.67 -16.23
CA PRO A 147 22.47 19.82 -16.96
C PRO A 147 22.00 19.75 -18.41
N HIS A 148 21.55 20.90 -18.93
CA HIS A 148 21.14 21.08 -20.32
C HIS A 148 22.26 20.64 -21.26
N HIS A 149 22.16 19.44 -21.82
CA HIS A 149 22.89 19.09 -23.03
C HIS A 149 22.05 19.56 -24.23
N PRO A 150 22.65 20.28 -25.19
CA PRO A 150 21.92 20.88 -26.29
C PRO A 150 21.25 19.79 -27.13
N VAL A 151 19.95 19.99 -27.35
CA VAL A 151 19.12 19.19 -28.26
C VAL A 151 19.59 19.47 -29.68
N PHE A 152 20.16 18.47 -30.34
CA PHE A 152 20.18 18.41 -31.80
C PHE A 152 19.02 17.54 -32.27
N GLY A 153 18.23 18.08 -33.21
CA GLY A 153 17.08 17.43 -33.83
C GLY A 153 17.44 16.06 -34.41
N SER A 154 16.50 15.15 -34.60
CA SER A 154 15.38 15.33 -35.51
C SER A 154 14.43 14.13 -35.41
N GLN A 155 13.15 14.43 -35.63
CA GLN A 155 12.03 13.61 -36.10
C GLN A 155 12.03 12.07 -35.96
N ALA A 156 10.94 11.59 -35.35
CA ALA A 156 10.26 10.30 -35.52
C ALA A 156 10.99 9.01 -35.05
N SER A 157 10.23 8.16 -34.36
CA SER A 157 10.63 6.90 -33.68
C SER A 157 11.51 7.14 -32.44
N GLU A 158 11.23 6.62 -31.26
CA GLU A 158 11.28 5.19 -30.93
C GLU A 158 10.35 4.83 -29.76
N ARG A 159 9.65 3.70 -29.93
CA ARG A 159 9.06 2.88 -28.87
C ARG A 159 10.13 2.61 -27.82
N ARG A 160 9.94 3.07 -26.58
CA ARG A 160 10.78 2.65 -25.44
C ARG A 160 10.55 1.17 -25.13
N VAL A 161 11.41 0.36 -25.72
CA VAL A 161 11.67 -1.03 -25.38
C VAL A 161 12.11 -1.11 -23.92
N TYR A 162 11.21 -1.56 -23.02
CA TYR A 162 11.61 -2.18 -21.75
C TYR A 162 11.52 -3.70 -21.95
N VAL A 163 12.46 -4.22 -22.72
CA VAL A 163 12.86 -5.63 -22.69
C VAL A 163 14.26 -5.59 -22.11
N ASP A 164 14.37 -5.35 -20.80
CA ASP A 164 15.67 -5.41 -20.15
C ASP A 164 15.66 -6.55 -19.14
N GLY A 165 16.51 -7.53 -19.42
CA GLY A 165 16.66 -8.82 -18.74
C GLY A 165 17.34 -8.71 -17.37
N THR A 166 17.11 -7.60 -16.66
CA THR A 166 17.65 -7.37 -15.33
C THR A 166 16.97 -8.27 -14.31
N SER A 167 17.77 -8.94 -13.48
CA SER A 167 17.30 -9.78 -12.37
C SER A 167 16.50 -8.96 -11.36
N ILE A 168 15.44 -9.54 -10.82
CA ILE A 168 14.58 -8.95 -9.80
C ILE A 168 14.96 -9.56 -8.45
N ALA A 169 15.39 -8.71 -7.51
CA ALA A 169 15.79 -9.13 -6.17
C ALA A 169 14.66 -9.85 -5.43
N GLU A 170 15.00 -10.79 -4.55
CA GLU A 170 14.06 -11.68 -3.86
C GLU A 170 12.93 -10.92 -3.12
N GLY A 171 13.25 -9.79 -2.48
CA GLY A 171 12.27 -8.94 -1.80
C GLY A 171 11.40 -8.07 -2.71
N ALA A 172 11.76 -7.94 -3.99
CA ALA A 172 11.12 -7.04 -4.95
C ALA A 172 10.35 -7.77 -6.07
N ARG A 173 10.25 -9.10 -6.03
CA ARG A 173 9.66 -9.93 -7.11
C ARG A 173 8.22 -9.54 -7.45
N ASN A 174 7.36 -9.38 -6.44
CA ASN A 174 5.95 -9.02 -6.64
C ASN A 174 5.79 -7.66 -7.32
N GLU A 175 6.51 -6.64 -6.84
CA GLU A 175 6.47 -5.30 -7.41
C GLU A 175 7.14 -5.23 -8.80
N GLY A 176 8.26 -5.93 -8.96
CA GLY A 176 8.99 -6.02 -10.23
C GLY A 176 8.14 -6.69 -11.31
N LEU A 177 7.53 -7.83 -11.02
CA LEU A 177 6.64 -8.53 -11.96
C LEU A 177 5.36 -7.73 -12.23
N PHE A 178 4.80 -7.03 -11.23
CA PHE A 178 3.66 -6.15 -11.47
C PHE A 178 3.99 -5.01 -12.45
N ARG A 179 5.19 -4.41 -12.35
CA ARG A 179 5.67 -3.42 -13.33
C ARG A 179 5.85 -4.02 -14.72
N VAL A 180 6.35 -5.25 -14.81
CA VAL A 180 6.45 -5.99 -16.08
C VAL A 180 5.06 -6.22 -16.69
N ALA A 181 4.08 -6.64 -15.89
CA ALA A 181 2.70 -6.84 -16.34
C ALA A 181 2.07 -5.53 -16.85
N CYS A 182 2.26 -4.41 -16.14
CA CYS A 182 1.81 -3.09 -16.60
C CYS A 182 2.49 -2.68 -17.90
N GLY A 183 3.79 -2.96 -18.05
CA GLY A 183 4.54 -2.71 -19.28
C GLY A 183 4.04 -3.53 -20.48
N PHE A 184 3.65 -4.79 -20.25
CA PHE A 184 2.98 -5.61 -21.27
C PHE A 184 1.61 -5.07 -21.64
N ARG A 185 0.82 -4.65 -20.65
CA ARG A 185 -0.51 -4.10 -20.90
C ARG A 185 -0.47 -2.79 -21.69
N GLY A 186 0.47 -1.90 -21.35
CA GLY A 186 0.72 -0.66 -22.10
C GLY A 186 1.26 -0.87 -23.53
N ARG A 187 1.78 -2.06 -23.86
CA ARG A 187 2.16 -2.44 -25.24
C ARG A 187 1.03 -3.06 -26.03
N GLY A 188 -0.13 -3.24 -25.40
CA GLY A 188 -1.26 -3.84 -26.05
C GLY A 188 -1.18 -5.36 -26.16
N LEU A 189 -0.50 -6.06 -25.24
CA LEU A 189 -0.58 -7.53 -25.24
C LEU A 189 -2.00 -8.00 -24.87
N GLU A 190 -2.45 -9.05 -25.54
CA GLU A 190 -3.68 -9.77 -25.18
C GLU A 190 -3.52 -10.42 -23.80
N ASP A 191 -4.65 -10.72 -23.16
CA ASP A 191 -4.67 -11.22 -21.78
C ASP A 191 -3.86 -12.52 -21.62
N ASN A 192 -3.98 -13.46 -22.56
CA ASN A 192 -3.23 -14.71 -22.56
C ASN A 192 -1.72 -14.50 -22.82
N GLU A 193 -1.38 -13.65 -23.80
CA GLU A 193 0.01 -13.33 -24.13
C GLU A 193 0.73 -12.63 -22.97
N LEU A 194 0.01 -11.77 -22.24
CA LEU A 194 0.51 -11.12 -21.04
C LEU A 194 0.81 -12.14 -19.93
N ILE A 195 -0.12 -13.06 -19.67
CA ILE A 195 0.05 -14.11 -18.66
C ILE A 195 1.27 -14.96 -18.99
N ASP A 196 1.35 -15.50 -20.20
CA ASP A 196 2.46 -16.36 -20.65
C ASP A 196 3.82 -15.63 -20.57
N SER A 197 3.85 -14.37 -21.01
CA SER A 197 5.04 -13.52 -20.95
C SER A 197 5.45 -13.20 -19.51
N LEU A 198 4.49 -13.08 -18.59
CA LEU A 198 4.77 -12.83 -17.19
C LEU A 198 5.36 -14.08 -16.48
N HIS A 199 4.86 -15.28 -16.80
CA HIS A 199 5.48 -16.52 -16.33
C HIS A 199 6.91 -16.68 -16.87
N ALA A 200 7.15 -16.32 -18.13
CA ALA A 200 8.50 -16.31 -18.71
C ALA A 200 9.43 -15.30 -18.01
N ALA A 201 8.92 -14.11 -17.68
CA ALA A 201 9.66 -13.09 -16.93
C ALA A 201 9.98 -13.56 -15.49
N ASN A 202 9.05 -14.23 -14.81
CA ASN A 202 9.29 -14.80 -13.47
C ASN A 202 10.41 -15.84 -13.50
N ARG A 203 10.37 -16.79 -14.46
CA ARG A 203 11.39 -17.85 -14.60
C ARG A 203 12.77 -17.29 -14.95
N SER A 204 12.85 -16.25 -15.76
CA SER A 204 14.13 -15.70 -16.21
C SER A 204 14.72 -14.68 -15.24
N ARG A 205 13.87 -13.90 -14.53
CA ARG A 205 14.32 -12.73 -13.76
C ARG A 205 14.25 -12.89 -12.25
N CYS A 206 13.45 -13.82 -11.72
CA CYS A 206 13.31 -14.01 -10.27
C CYS A 206 14.13 -15.20 -9.76
N ARG A 207 14.85 -15.02 -8.66
CA ARG A 207 15.58 -16.10 -7.95
C ARG A 207 15.29 -16.03 -6.44
N PRO A 208 14.64 -17.05 -5.85
CA PRO A 208 13.91 -18.11 -6.55
C PRO A 208 12.67 -17.56 -7.30
N PRO A 209 12.19 -18.21 -8.37
CA PRO A 209 10.94 -17.84 -9.02
C PRO A 209 9.76 -17.88 -8.04
N LEU A 210 8.76 -17.03 -8.25
CA LEU A 210 7.47 -17.15 -7.56
C LEU A 210 6.70 -18.38 -8.06
N PRO A 211 5.85 -19.01 -7.23
CA PRO A 211 4.95 -20.06 -7.68
C PRO A 211 3.90 -19.52 -8.66
N ASP A 212 3.41 -20.37 -9.56
CA ASP A 212 2.53 -19.95 -10.66
C ASP A 212 1.27 -19.22 -10.19
N TYR A 213 0.66 -19.66 -9.09
CA TYR A 213 -0.54 -18.99 -8.53
C TYR A 213 -0.29 -17.54 -8.07
N GLU A 214 0.94 -17.20 -7.65
CA GLU A 214 1.28 -15.80 -7.31
C GLU A 214 1.51 -14.98 -8.58
N VAL A 215 2.10 -15.58 -9.63
CA VAL A 215 2.28 -14.92 -10.93
C VAL A 215 0.92 -14.62 -11.57
N GLU A 216 -0.03 -15.55 -11.50
CA GLU A 216 -1.40 -15.38 -12.00
C GLU A 216 -2.14 -14.24 -11.28
N LYS A 217 -2.01 -14.12 -9.95
CA LYS A 217 -2.57 -12.98 -9.20
C LYS A 217 -1.98 -11.65 -9.66
N ILE A 218 -0.68 -11.60 -9.94
CA ILE A 218 -0.01 -10.40 -10.43
C ILE A 218 -0.49 -10.06 -11.85
N ALA A 219 -0.65 -11.07 -12.72
CA ALA A 219 -1.20 -10.89 -14.05
C ALA A 219 -2.63 -10.31 -13.99
N GLN A 220 -3.52 -10.91 -13.19
CA GLN A 220 -4.87 -10.41 -12.94
C GLN A 220 -4.87 -8.96 -12.45
N SER A 221 -3.90 -8.60 -11.60
CA SER A 221 -3.75 -7.22 -11.15
C SER A 221 -3.38 -6.27 -12.30
N GLY A 222 -2.49 -6.66 -13.21
CA GLY A 222 -2.10 -5.89 -14.39
C GLY A 222 -3.19 -5.79 -15.45
N LEU A 223 -4.02 -6.82 -15.60
CA LEU A 223 -5.14 -6.84 -16.55
C LEU A 223 -6.26 -5.84 -16.21
N ARG A 224 -6.30 -5.33 -14.97
CA ARG A 224 -7.22 -4.25 -14.56
C ARG A 224 -6.92 -2.91 -15.25
N TYR A 225 -5.77 -2.77 -15.88
CA TYR A 225 -5.39 -1.56 -16.60
C TYR A 225 -5.79 -1.64 -18.07
N GLU A 226 -6.17 -0.49 -18.62
CA GLU A 226 -6.52 -0.36 -20.04
C GLU A 226 -5.34 -0.77 -20.91
N ARG A 227 -5.69 -1.48 -21.98
CA ARG A 227 -4.74 -1.92 -22.98
C ARG A 227 -4.25 -0.71 -23.76
N GLY A 228 -2.93 -0.57 -23.93
CA GLY A 228 -2.37 0.46 -24.79
C GLY A 228 -2.81 0.22 -26.24
N SER A 229 -3.32 1.29 -26.86
CA SER A 229 -3.76 1.36 -28.26
C SER A 229 -2.60 1.41 -29.25
#